data_AF-A0A4Q7VZX4-F1
#
_entry.id   AF-A0A4Q7VZX4-F1
#
_cell.length_a   1.000
_cell.length_b   1.000
_cell.length_c   1.000
_cell.angle_alpha   90.00
_cell.angle_beta   90.00
_cell.angle_gamma   90.00
#
_symmetry.space_group_name_H-M   'P 1'
#
loop_
_entity.id
_entity.type
_entity.pdbx_description
1 polymer ?
#
loop_
_entity_poly.entity_id
_entity_poly.type
_entity_poly.pdbx_seq_one_letter_code
_entity_poly.pdbx_strand_id
1 'polypeptide(L)' 'MMNKLISTALLLPALALAHEGHGPEGSHWHATDAWGFVVLGALLAAALWFGRRK' A
#
# COMPACT_ATOMS: atom_id res chain seq x y z
N MET A 1 -40.66 -14.04 15.67
CA MET A 1 -39.57 -15.00 15.40
C MET A 1 -38.64 -14.51 14.28
N MET A 2 -39.19 -14.03 13.16
CA MET A 2 -38.45 -13.49 12.00
C MET A 2 -37.42 -12.38 12.34
N ASN A 3 -37.78 -11.40 13.16
CA ASN A 3 -36.85 -10.31 13.51
C ASN A 3 -35.60 -10.79 14.26
N LYS A 4 -35.72 -11.86 15.08
CA LYS A 4 -34.57 -12.45 15.77
C LYS A 4 -33.62 -13.13 14.78
N LEU A 5 -34.16 -13.79 13.76
CA LEU A 5 -33.39 -14.44 12.69
C LEU A 5 -32.61 -13.43 11.85
N ILE A 6 -33.26 -12.30 11.51
CA ILE A 6 -32.62 -11.20 10.78
C ILE A 6 -31.47 -10.60 11.60
N SER A 7 -31.69 -10.32 12.89
CA SER A 7 -30.63 -9.79 13.76
C SER A 7 -29.44 -10.73 13.91
N THR A 8 -29.67 -12.05 14.01
CA THR A 8 -28.57 -13.02 14.04
C THR A 8 -27.82 -13.15 12.72
N ALA A 9 -28.50 -13.02 11.58
CA ALA A 9 -27.86 -13.10 10.26
C ALA A 9 -26.92 -11.91 10.00
N LEU A 10 -27.23 -10.73 10.53
CA LEU A 10 -26.39 -9.54 10.39
C LEU A 10 -25.03 -9.65 11.11
N LEU A 11 -24.88 -10.59 12.05
CA LEU A 11 -23.63 -10.81 12.77
C LEU A 11 -22.70 -11.81 12.06
N LEU A 12 -23.16 -12.51 11.02
CA LEU A 12 -22.36 -13.48 10.26
C LEU A 12 -21.04 -12.91 9.70
N PRO A 13 -20.96 -11.66 9.21
CA PRO A 13 -19.70 -11.10 8.74
C PRO A 13 -18.62 -10.96 9.82
N ALA A 14 -19.01 -10.86 11.11
CA ALA A 14 -18.05 -10.81 12.21
C ALA A 14 -17.35 -12.16 12.47
N LEU A 15 -17.88 -13.26 11.91
CA LEU A 15 -17.23 -14.58 11.90
C LEU A 15 -16.40 -14.82 10.64
N ALA A 16 -16.35 -13.87 9.71
CA ALA A 16 -15.44 -13.96 8.57
C ALA A 16 -14.01 -13.78 9.06
N LEU A 17 -13.32 -14.90 9.27
CA LEU A 17 -11.86 -14.92 9.39
C LEU A 17 -11.31 -14.57 8.00
N ALA A 18 -10.93 -13.32 7.81
CA ALA A 18 -10.09 -12.97 6.68
C ALA A 18 -8.80 -13.79 6.83
N HIS A 19 -8.55 -14.67 5.87
CA HIS A 19 -7.22 -15.21 5.66
C HIS A 19 -6.17 -14.10 5.65
N GLU A 20 -4.99 -14.41 6.17
CA GLU A 20 -3.81 -13.55 6.09
C GLU A 20 -3.61 -13.10 4.62
N GLY A 21 -3.58 -11.79 4.38
CA GLY A 21 -3.43 -11.18 3.05
C GLY A 21 -4.51 -10.15 2.66
N HIS A 22 -5.49 -9.84 3.53
CA HIS A 22 -6.57 -8.87 3.29
C HIS A 22 -6.34 -7.48 3.92
N GLY A 23 -5.35 -7.35 4.80
CA GLY A 23 -4.81 -6.07 5.25
C GLY A 23 -3.48 -5.76 4.55
N PRO A 24 -2.89 -4.57 4.78
CA PRO A 24 -1.53 -4.29 4.35
C PRO A 24 -0.54 -5.09 5.23
N GLU A 25 -0.49 -6.41 5.06
CA GLU A 25 0.52 -7.26 5.68
C GLU A 25 1.86 -7.08 4.95
N GLY A 26 2.94 -6.88 5.72
CA GLY A 26 4.30 -6.85 5.17
C GLY A 26 4.70 -5.53 4.50
N SER A 27 5.91 -5.54 3.91
CA SER A 27 6.43 -4.39 3.16
C SER A 27 5.67 -4.24 1.86
N HIS A 28 5.03 -3.08 1.68
CA HIS A 28 4.33 -2.72 0.46
C HIS A 28 4.92 -1.45 -0.13
N TRP A 29 4.77 -1.32 -1.44
CA TRP A 29 5.18 -0.13 -2.17
C TRP A 29 3.98 0.77 -2.39
N HIS A 30 4.15 2.07 -2.15
CA HIS A 30 3.21 3.10 -2.57
C HIS A 30 3.59 3.62 -3.96
N ALA A 31 2.60 4.14 -4.69
CA ALA A 31 2.88 4.87 -5.93
C ALA A 31 3.86 6.03 -5.70
N THR A 32 3.83 6.63 -4.50
CA THR A 32 4.73 7.71 -4.09
C THR A 32 6.19 7.28 -4.01
N ASP A 33 6.48 5.99 -3.81
CA ASP A 33 7.86 5.48 -3.72
C ASP A 33 8.61 5.63 -5.04
N ALA A 34 7.89 5.73 -6.16
CA ALA A 34 8.46 6.02 -7.47
C ALA A 34 9.20 7.37 -7.50
N TRP A 35 8.80 8.34 -6.67
CA TRP A 35 9.49 9.63 -6.57
C TRP A 35 10.92 9.48 -6.06
N GLY A 36 11.23 8.47 -5.25
CA GLY A 36 12.59 8.19 -4.81
C GLY A 36 13.54 7.92 -5.99
N PHE A 37 13.08 7.16 -7.00
CA PHE A 37 13.85 6.91 -8.22
C PHE A 37 13.98 8.16 -9.11
N VAL A 38 12.93 8.99 -9.19
CA VAL A 38 12.98 10.26 -9.93
C VAL A 38 14.04 11.19 -9.32
N VAL A 39 14.02 11.34 -8.00
CA VAL A 39 15.01 12.15 -7.26
C VAL A 39 16.41 11.60 -7.48
N LEU A 40 16.61 10.28 -7.35
CA LEU A 40 17.91 9.65 -7.60
C LEU A 40 18.40 9.92 -9.03
N GLY A 41 17.54 9.74 -10.04
CA GLY A 41 17.86 10.04 -11.43
C GLY A 41 18.25 11.50 -11.65
N ALA A 42 17.52 12.44 -11.05
CA ALA A 42 17.82 13.86 -11.12
C ALA A 42 19.18 14.20 -10.49
N LEU A 43 19.50 13.62 -9.34
CA LEU A 43 20.80 13.80 -8.67
C LEU A 43 21.95 13.23 -9.49
N LEU A 44 21.79 12.04 -10.09
CA LEU A 44 22.79 11.45 -10.99
C LEU A 44 23.01 12.32 -12.24
N ALA A 45 21.94 12.81 -12.85
CA ALA A 45 22.02 13.71 -14.00
C ALA A 45 22.75 15.01 -13.64
N ALA A 46 22.44 15.62 -12.50
CA ALA A 46 23.11 16.81 -12.00
C ALA A 46 24.60 16.55 -11.73
N ALA A 47 24.93 15.44 -11.06
CA ALA A 47 26.32 15.07 -10.76
C ALA A 47 27.14 14.90 -12.05
N LEU A 48 26.59 14.24 -13.07
CA LEU A 48 27.24 14.10 -14.37
C LEU A 48 27.38 15.45 -15.09
N TRP A 49 26.35 16.28 -15.08
CA TRP A 49 26.38 17.58 -15.77
C TRP A 49 27.42 18.53 -15.18
N PHE A 50 27.42 18.71 -13.86
CA PHE A 50 28.34 19.61 -13.17
C PHE A 50 29.74 19.00 -13.00
N GLY A 51 29.86 17.68 -12.90
CA GLY A 51 31.13 16.97 -12.83
C GLY A 51 31.98 17.09 -14.10
N ARG A 52 31.34 17.21 -15.28
CA ARG A 52 32.03 17.41 -16.58
C ARG A 52 32.76 18.76 -16.72
N ARG A 53 32.53 19.71 -15.80
CA ARG A 53 33.09 21.06 -15.83
C ARG A 53 34.30 21.23 -14.91
N LYS A 54 34.67 20.18 -14.17
CA LYS A 54 35.95 20.06 -13.45
C LYS A 54 36.93 19.29 -14.30
#